data_AF-A0A1H2GYN3-F1
#
_entry.id   AF-A0A1H2GYN3-F1
#
_cell.length_a   1.000
_cell.length_b   1.000
_cell.length_c   1.000
_cell.angle_alpha   90.00
_cell.angle_beta   90.00
_cell.angle_gamma   90.00
#
_symmetry.space_group_name_H-M   'P 1'
#
loop_
_entity.id
_entity.type
_entity.pdbx_description
1 polymer ?
#
loop_
_entity_poly.entity_id
_entity_poly.type
_entity_poly.pdbx_seq_one_letter_code
_entity_poly.pdbx_strand_id
1 'polypeptide(L)'
;MKAAARLQAVKDDWDTGGPVTLDEALTYNRRLWTILATSVTSNDNPLPPEVKQNLGSLGAFILKHTFDIMAEPNPERLTTLIQINRNIAMGLRGN
;
A
#
# COMPACT_ATOMS: atom_id res chain seq x y z
N MET A 1 9.00 1.89 -5.68
CA MET A 1 7.62 2.42 -5.81
C MET A 1 7.46 3.61 -4.88
N LYS A 2 6.80 4.70 -5.30
CA LYS A 2 6.66 5.95 -4.53
C LYS A 2 5.92 5.77 -3.19
N ALA A 3 4.95 4.85 -3.10
CA ALA A 3 4.23 4.56 -1.85
C ALA A 3 5.14 3.96 -0.77
N ALA A 4 5.88 2.89 -1.11
CA ALA A 4 6.85 2.28 -0.20
C ALA A 4 7.91 3.27 0.30
N ALA A 5 8.41 4.15 -0.58
CA ALA A 5 9.40 5.17 -0.21
C ALA A 5 8.84 6.19 0.79
N ARG A 6 7.60 6.65 0.60
CA ARG A 6 6.93 7.58 1.53
C ARG A 6 6.68 6.96 2.90
N LEU A 7 6.20 5.72 2.93
CA LEU A 7 5.98 4.99 4.18
C LEU A 7 7.30 4.72 4.91
N GLN A 8 8.37 4.41 4.17
CA GLN A 8 9.71 4.22 4.75
C GLN A 8 10.23 5.52 5.36
N ALA A 9 10.10 6.65 4.67
CA ALA A 9 10.53 7.95 5.21
C ALA A 9 9.83 8.29 6.53
N VAL A 10 8.51 8.05 6.63
CA VAL A 10 7.77 8.22 7.89
C VAL A 10 8.28 7.27 8.98
N LYS A 11 8.60 6.02 8.63
CA LYS A 11 9.13 5.05 9.60
C LYS A 11 10.52 5.46 10.11
N ASP A 12 11.38 5.96 9.22
CA ASP A 12 12.76 6.33 9.53
C ASP A 12 12.81 7.62 10.37
N ASP A 13 11.92 8.57 10.11
CA ASP A 13 11.82 9.87 10.80
C ASP A 13 10.69 9.90 11.85
N TRP A 14 10.34 8.74 12.43
CA TRP A 14 9.14 8.59 13.28
C TRP A 14 9.14 9.53 14.50
N ASP A 15 10.26 9.59 15.21
CA ASP A 15 10.39 10.39 16.45
C ASP A 15 10.80 11.84 16.18
N THR A 16 11.44 12.09 15.03
CA THR A 16 12.00 13.41 14.68
C THR A 16 11.01 14.30 13.94
N GLY A 17 9.98 13.70 13.33
CA GLY A 17 9.02 14.42 12.51
C GLY A 17 9.63 14.83 11.18
N GLY A 18 9.60 13.90 10.21
CA GLY A 18 10.09 14.13 8.86
C GLY A 18 9.18 15.05 8.02
N PRO A 19 9.63 15.42 6.80
CA PRO A 19 8.88 16.29 5.89
C PRO A 19 7.61 15.65 5.30
N VAL A 20 7.47 14.32 5.41
CA VAL A 20 6.27 13.59 5.01
C VAL A 20 5.57 13.14 6.29
N THR A 21 4.31 13.51 6.45
CA THR A 21 3.53 13.10 7.62
C THR A 21 2.98 11.69 7.46
N LEU A 22 2.65 11.04 8.58
CA LEU A 22 1.99 9.73 8.58
C LEU A 22 0.69 9.75 7.76
N ASP A 23 -0.16 10.77 7.97
CA ASP A 23 -1.44 10.88 7.26
C ASP A 23 -1.24 11.02 5.74
N GLU A 24 -0.28 11.84 5.29
CA GLU A 24 0.01 11.99 3.87
C GLU A 24 0.52 10.68 3.24
N ALA A 25 1.38 9.94 3.96
CA ALA A 25 1.90 8.66 3.48
C ALA A 25 0.80 7.59 3.40
N LEU A 26 -0.04 7.48 4.44
CA LEU A 26 -1.16 6.54 4.49
C LEU A 26 -2.24 6.90 3.45
N THR A 27 -2.59 8.17 3.30
CA THR A 27 -3.54 8.64 2.28
C THR A 27 -3.03 8.35 0.87
N TYR A 28 -1.74 8.58 0.61
CA TYR A 28 -1.14 8.22 -0.68
C TYR A 28 -1.19 6.72 -0.94
N ASN A 29 -0.84 5.89 0.06
CA ASN A 29 -0.89 4.44 -0.04
C ASN A 29 -2.33 3.96 -0.31
N ARG A 30 -3.30 4.45 0.45
CA ARG A 30 -4.73 4.15 0.30
C ARG A 30 -5.22 4.47 -1.10
N ARG A 31 -4.94 5.68 -1.61
CA ARG A 31 -5.38 6.11 -2.95
C ARG A 31 -4.81 5.23 -4.05
N LEU A 32 -3.53 4.87 -3.96
CA LEU A 32 -2.89 3.95 -4.91
C LEU A 32 -3.63 2.61 -4.95
N TRP A 33 -3.90 2.03 -3.79
CA TRP A 33 -4.56 0.73 -3.68
C TRP A 33 -6.04 0.77 -4.07
N THR A 34 -6.75 1.86 -3.81
CA THR A 34 -8.10 2.06 -4.34
C THR A 34 -8.11 2.06 -5.86
N ILE A 35 -7.19 2.79 -6.50
CA ILE A 35 -7.09 2.81 -7.97
C ILE A 35 -6.79 1.41 -8.50
N LEU A 36 -5.75 0.75 -7.96
CA LEU A 36 -5.38 -0.61 -8.35
C LEU A 36 -6.56 -1.58 -8.21
N ALA A 37 -7.21 -1.60 -7.04
CA ALA A 37 -8.36 -2.46 -6.77
C ALA A 37 -9.49 -2.22 -7.78
N THR A 38 -9.84 -0.96 -8.08
CA THR A 38 -10.88 -0.65 -9.07
C THR A 38 -10.49 -1.03 -10.50
N SER A 39 -9.21 -0.94 -10.86
CA SER A 39 -8.74 -1.32 -12.19
C SER A 39 -8.70 -2.83 -12.41
N VAL A 40 -8.39 -3.62 -11.37
CA VAL A 40 -8.31 -5.09 -11.48
C VAL A 40 -9.66 -5.77 -11.40
N THR A 41 -10.66 -5.15 -10.76
CA THR A 41 -12.02 -5.68 -10.67
C THR A 41 -12.89 -5.31 -11.87
N SER A 42 -12.39 -4.49 -12.80
CA SER A 42 -13.10 -4.21 -14.06
C SER A 42 -13.24 -5.49 -14.91
N ASN A 43 -14.41 -5.65 -15.54
CA ASN A 43 -14.70 -6.77 -16.43
C ASN A 43 -13.76 -6.81 -17.64
N ASP A 44 -13.27 -5.66 -18.09
CA ASP A 44 -12.40 -5.52 -19.26
C ASP A 44 -10.91 -5.79 -18.96
N ASN A 45 -10.57 -6.09 -17.70
CA ASN A 45 -9.19 -6.36 -17.32
C ASN A 45 -8.78 -7.78 -17.78
N PRO A 46 -7.70 -7.95 -18.56
CA PRO A 46 -7.33 -9.25 -19.15
C PRO A 46 -6.63 -10.21 -18.17
N LEU A 47 -6.43 -9.82 -16.90
CA LEU A 47 -5.75 -10.66 -15.92
C LEU A 47 -6.56 -11.94 -15.62
N PRO A 48 -5.88 -13.07 -15.32
CA PRO A 48 -6.56 -14.29 -14.89
C PRO A 48 -7.44 -14.05 -13.65
N PRO A 49 -8.60 -14.73 -13.53
CA PRO A 49 -9.52 -14.55 -12.41
C PRO A 49 -8.86 -14.70 -11.03
N GLU A 50 -7.94 -15.65 -10.88
CA GLU A 50 -7.17 -15.87 -9.65
C GLU A 50 -6.29 -14.66 -9.28
N VAL A 51 -5.62 -14.05 -10.27
CA VAL A 51 -4.81 -12.86 -10.05
C VAL A 51 -5.68 -11.68 -9.63
N LYS A 52 -6.85 -11.50 -10.27
CA LYS A 52 -7.82 -10.47 -9.87
C LYS A 52 -8.30 -10.67 -8.44
N GLN A 53 -8.62 -11.90 -8.05
CA GLN A 53 -9.06 -12.22 -6.69
C GLN A 53 -7.97 -11.96 -5.65
N ASN A 54 -6.73 -12.38 -5.92
CA ASN A 54 -5.59 -12.14 -5.05
C ASN A 54 -5.32 -10.64 -4.86
N LEU A 55 -5.36 -9.85 -5.94
CA LEU A 55 -5.17 -8.40 -5.88
C LEU A 55 -6.34 -7.69 -5.17
N GLY A 56 -7.57 -8.16 -5.35
CA GLY A 56 -8.74 -7.66 -4.64
C GLY A 56 -8.66 -7.89 -3.13
N SER A 57 -8.34 -9.11 -2.70
CA SER A 57 -8.12 -9.45 -1.30
C SER A 57 -6.99 -8.63 -0.67
N LEU A 58 -5.89 -8.45 -1.41
CA LEU A 58 -4.76 -7.63 -0.96
C LEU A 58 -5.14 -6.16 -0.81
N GLY A 59 -5.92 -5.62 -1.75
CA GLY A 59 -6.48 -4.28 -1.66
C GLY A 59 -7.32 -4.10 -0.40
N ALA A 60 -8.24 -5.02 -0.13
CA ALA A 60 -9.07 -4.98 1.08
C ALA A 60 -8.24 -5.05 2.38
N PHE A 61 -7.25 -5.94 2.43
CA PHE A 61 -6.30 -6.03 3.55
C PHE A 61 -5.59 -4.70 3.79
N ILE A 62 -5.06 -4.07 2.73
CA ILE A 62 -4.30 -2.83 2.86
C ILE A 62 -5.18 -1.66 3.31
N LEU A 63 -6.42 -1.58 2.80
CA LEU A 63 -7.36 -0.56 3.25
C LEU A 63 -7.64 -0.71 4.75
N LYS A 64 -7.95 -1.92 5.21
CA LYS A 64 -8.18 -2.21 6.64
C LYS A 64 -6.95 -1.88 7.48
N HIS A 65 -5.79 -2.41 7.10
CA HIS A 65 -4.53 -2.20 7.84
C HIS A 65 -4.13 -0.71 7.87
N THR A 66 -4.42 0.04 6.82
CA THR A 66 -4.22 1.50 6.81
C THR A 66 -5.09 2.18 7.86
N PHE A 67 -6.38 1.80 7.98
CA PHE A 67 -7.26 2.33 9.03
C PHE A 67 -6.79 1.95 10.44
N ASP A 68 -6.31 0.72 10.63
CA ASP A 68 -5.80 0.26 11.92
C ASP A 68 -4.56 1.07 12.37
N ILE A 69 -3.71 1.50 11.43
CA ILE A 69 -2.57 2.40 11.73
C ILE A 69 -3.05 3.82 12.03
N MET A 70 -4.07 4.32 11.32
CA MET A 70 -4.63 5.65 11.61
C MET A 70 -5.24 5.71 13.02
N ALA A 71 -5.91 4.63 13.45
CA ALA A 71 -6.51 4.52 14.77
C ALA A 71 -5.46 4.35 15.88
N GLU A 72 -4.42 3.57 15.61
CA GLU A 72 -3.34 3.29 16.57
C GLU A 72 -1.97 3.38 15.86
N PRO A 73 -1.39 4.59 15.78
CA PRO A 73 -0.12 4.82 15.09
C PRO A 73 1.04 4.03 15.69
N ASN A 74 1.71 3.23 14.86
CA ASN A 74 2.88 2.46 15.25
C ASN A 74 3.83 2.28 14.05
N PRO A 75 5.13 2.59 14.17
CA PRO A 75 6.08 2.52 13.05
C PRO A 75 6.27 1.09 12.53
N GLU A 76 6.18 0.07 13.37
CA GLU A 76 6.33 -1.33 12.96
C GLU A 76 5.15 -1.82 12.12
N ARG A 77 3.96 -1.22 12.29
CA ARG A 77 2.81 -1.54 11.43
C ARG A 77 3.01 -1.03 10.00
N LEU A 78 3.87 -0.04 9.77
CA LEU A 78 4.22 0.43 8.41
C LEU A 78 5.03 -0.59 7.62
N THR A 79 5.82 -1.43 8.30
CA THR A 79 6.69 -2.45 7.69
C THR A 79 5.89 -3.36 6.74
N THR A 80 4.70 -3.81 7.16
CA THR A 80 3.82 -4.64 6.35
C THR A 80 3.42 -3.97 5.04
N LEU A 81 2.99 -2.70 5.10
CA LEU A 81 2.61 -1.94 3.89
C LEU A 81 3.81 -1.68 2.96
N ILE A 82 4.98 -1.42 3.53
CA ILE A 82 6.23 -1.22 2.77
C ILE A 82 6.60 -2.50 2.03
N GLN A 83 6.60 -3.64 2.71
CA GLN A 83 6.97 -4.93 2.13
C GLN A 83 6.02 -5.32 0.99
N ILE A 84 4.70 -5.19 1.19
CA ILE A 84 3.72 -5.49 0.14
C ILE A 84 3.97 -4.61 -1.10
N ASN A 85 4.11 -3.29 -0.91
CA ASN A 85 4.36 -2.38 -2.03
C ASN A 85 5.68 -2.69 -2.77
N ARG A 86 6.72 -3.12 -2.05
CA ARG A 86 8.00 -3.55 -2.66
C ARG A 86 7.81 -4.85 -3.44
N ASN A 87 7.14 -5.85 -2.87
CA ASN A 87 6.90 -7.15 -3.51
C ASN A 87 6.09 -6.99 -4.80
N ILE A 88 5.02 -6.20 -4.79
CA ILE A 88 4.24 -5.90 -5.98
C ILE A 88 5.08 -5.15 -7.02
N ALA A 89 5.88 -4.17 -6.60
CA ALA A 89 6.76 -3.46 -7.53
C ALA A 89 7.82 -4.36 -8.16
N MET A 90 8.34 -5.34 -7.42
CA MET A 90 9.28 -6.34 -7.95
C MET A 90 8.60 -7.28 -8.93
N GLY A 91 7.41 -7.80 -8.58
CA GLY A 91 6.62 -8.65 -9.48
C GLY A 91 6.24 -7.96 -10.79
N LEU A 92 5.97 -6.66 -10.76
CA LEU A 92 5.70 -5.85 -11.96
C LEU A 92 6.95 -5.49 -12.78
N ARG A 93 8.15 -5.57 -12.19
CA ARG A 93 9.43 -5.27 -12.87
C ARG A 93 10.12 -6.49 -13.45
N GLY A 94 9.80 -7.69 -12.93
CA GLY A 94 10.39 -8.96 -13.35
C GLY A 94 9.63 -9.66 -14.47
N ASN A 95 9.10 -8.88 -15.42
CA ASN A 95 8.47 -9.38 -16.65
C ASN A 95 8.86 -8.47 -17.82
#